data_AF-A0A7S2IQX4-F1
#
_entry.id   AF-A0A7S2IQX4-F1
#
_cell.length_a   1.000
_cell.length_b   1.000
_cell.length_c   1.000
_cell.angle_alpha   90.00
_cell.angle_beta   90.00
_cell.angle_gamma   90.00
#
_symmetry.space_group_name_H-M   'P 1'
#
loop_
_entity.id
_entity.type
_entity.pdbx_description
1 polymer ?
#
loop_
_entity_poly.entity_id
_entity_poly.type
_entity_poly.pdbx_seq_one_letter_code
_entity_poly.pdbx_strand_id
1 'polypeptide(L)'
;RKSAKIRTQKQWKYFLAAVRFTHVPYGCGLWPAFWTYATGVQWPDGGELDVLEYANDIASQTSLHTGAPNACRLDGAKVTRAGCPAMPDMNGGNYECKTAYPDSLGCAPNKLPLQSPAEWNIEPVTFVIEWTEDF
;
A
#
# COMPACT_ATOMS: atom_id res chain seq x y z
N ARG A 1 5.66 20.15 14.62
CA ARG A 1 4.40 20.13 13.82
C ARG A 1 3.40 19.20 14.52
N LYS A 2 2.16 19.61 14.76
CA LYS A 2 1.12 18.70 15.30
C LYS A 2 0.56 17.85 14.15
N SER A 3 0.24 16.60 14.41
CA SER A 3 -0.34 15.64 13.44
C SER A 3 -1.28 14.69 14.17
N ALA A 4 -1.99 13.83 13.42
CA ALA A 4 -2.86 12.79 13.96
C ALA A 4 -2.56 11.44 13.30
N LYS A 5 -2.64 10.37 14.10
CA LYS A 5 -2.71 8.97 13.63
C LYS A 5 -4.00 8.38 14.17
N ILE A 6 -4.91 8.04 13.27
CA ILE A 6 -6.21 7.47 13.61
C ILE A 6 -6.17 5.99 13.27
N ARG A 7 -6.66 5.15 14.18
CA ARG A 7 -6.77 3.69 13.98
C ARG A 7 -8.19 3.23 14.25
N THR A 8 -8.64 2.26 13.49
CA THR A 8 -9.91 1.57 13.75
C THR A 8 -9.87 0.87 15.12
N GLN A 9 -11.03 0.78 15.77
CA GLN A 9 -11.19 -0.04 16.98
C GLN A 9 -11.51 -1.50 16.63
N LYS A 10 -12.20 -1.72 15.51
CA LYS A 10 -12.48 -3.04 14.96
C LYS A 10 -11.32 -3.52 14.09
N GLN A 11 -11.24 -4.84 13.99
CA GLN A 11 -10.23 -5.58 13.23
C GLN A 11 -10.94 -6.62 12.38
N TRP A 12 -10.37 -6.91 11.22
CA TRP A 12 -10.94 -7.84 10.25
C TRP A 12 -9.82 -8.71 9.69
N LYS A 13 -10.07 -10.01 9.58
CA LYS A 13 -9.15 -10.95 8.90
C LYS A 13 -9.30 -10.86 7.38
N TYR A 14 -10.55 -10.79 6.92
CA TYR A 14 -10.93 -10.63 5.52
C TYR A 14 -11.91 -9.47 5.41
N PHE A 15 -11.82 -8.68 4.34
CA PHE A 15 -12.66 -7.51 4.17
C PHE A 15 -12.74 -7.05 2.71
N LEU A 16 -13.82 -6.33 2.41
CA LEU A 16 -13.89 -5.39 1.29
C LEU A 16 -14.04 -3.99 1.89
N ALA A 17 -13.10 -3.10 1.60
CA ALA A 17 -13.10 -1.73 2.07
C ALA A 17 -13.06 -0.77 0.88
N ALA A 18 -13.89 0.28 0.94
CA ALA A 18 -13.85 1.38 0.00
C ALA A 18 -13.66 2.69 0.76
N VAL A 19 -12.66 3.47 0.36
CA VAL A 19 -12.40 4.80 0.91
C VAL A 19 -12.33 5.81 -0.23
N ARG A 20 -13.01 6.94 -0.04
CA ARG A 20 -12.98 8.05 -0.99
C ARG A 20 -12.32 9.25 -0.32
N PHE A 21 -11.24 9.73 -0.94
CA PHE A 21 -10.59 10.97 -0.53
C PHE A 21 -11.02 12.07 -1.47
N THR A 22 -11.62 13.13 -0.92
CA THR A 22 -11.85 14.37 -1.65
C THR A 22 -10.63 15.27 -1.61
N HIS A 23 -9.79 15.14 -0.59
CA HIS A 23 -8.52 15.83 -0.42
C HIS A 23 -7.51 14.95 0.34
N VAL A 24 -6.23 15.10 0.03
CA VAL A 24 -5.10 14.49 0.73
C VAL A 24 -4.00 15.54 1.01
N PRO A 25 -3.19 15.39 2.07
CA PRO A 25 -2.10 16.33 2.36
C PRO A 25 -1.02 16.27 1.27
N TYR A 26 -0.42 17.40 0.88
CA TYR A 26 0.70 17.44 -0.06
C TYR A 26 1.64 18.60 0.29
N GLY A 27 2.89 18.52 -0.16
CA GLY A 27 3.96 19.48 0.08
C GLY A 27 5.22 18.85 0.67
N CYS A 28 6.34 19.57 0.57
CA CYS A 28 7.63 19.14 1.11
C CYS A 28 7.59 18.84 2.62
N GLY A 29 8.26 17.75 3.01
CA GLY A 29 8.37 17.30 4.40
C GLY A 29 7.14 16.55 4.93
N LEU A 30 6.18 16.20 4.07
CA LEU A 30 5.04 15.36 4.43
C LEU A 30 5.28 13.90 4.08
N TRP A 31 4.65 13.01 4.84
CA TRP A 31 4.56 11.58 4.52
C TRP A 31 3.18 11.05 4.96
N PRO A 32 2.13 11.27 4.16
CA PRO A 32 0.79 10.77 4.45
C PRO A 32 0.67 9.28 4.08
N ALA A 33 -0.14 8.55 4.84
CA ALA A 33 -0.43 7.16 4.54
C ALA A 33 -1.87 6.78 4.94
N PHE A 34 -2.49 5.91 4.14
CA PHE A 34 -3.68 5.13 4.47
C PHE A 34 -3.36 3.66 4.21
N TRP A 35 -3.34 2.88 5.29
CA TRP A 35 -2.75 1.54 5.30
C TRP A 35 -3.45 0.64 6.31
N THR A 36 -3.19 -0.66 6.21
CA THR A 36 -3.70 -1.69 7.11
C THR A 36 -2.54 -2.48 7.72
N TYR A 37 -2.71 -2.95 8.95
CA TYR A 37 -1.71 -3.76 9.63
C TYR A 37 -2.32 -4.62 10.73
N ALA A 38 -1.66 -5.73 11.06
CA ALA A 38 -2.08 -6.56 12.18
C ALA A 38 -1.70 -5.94 13.53
N THR A 39 -2.58 -6.07 14.51
CA THR A 39 -2.27 -5.69 15.90
C THR A 39 -1.87 -6.90 16.72
N GLY A 40 -0.98 -6.74 17.69
CA GLY A 40 -0.58 -7.81 18.60
C GLY A 40 0.46 -8.76 18.03
N VAL A 41 0.87 -8.55 16.78
CA VAL A 41 2.03 -9.19 16.15
C VAL A 41 3.05 -8.11 15.84
N GLN A 42 4.33 -8.41 16.00
CA GLN A 42 5.40 -7.46 15.69
C GLN A 42 5.45 -7.22 14.18
N TRP A 43 5.57 -5.97 13.76
CA TRP A 43 5.83 -5.64 12.35
C TRP A 43 7.28 -6.04 11.98
N PRO A 44 7.53 -6.60 10.78
CA PRO A 44 6.59 -6.86 9.68
C PRO A 44 5.94 -8.26 9.72
N ASP A 45 6.19 -9.07 10.74
CA ASP A 45 5.64 -10.44 10.86
C ASP A 45 4.10 -10.48 10.88
N GLY A 46 3.46 -9.38 11.30
CA GLY A 46 2.01 -9.22 11.24
C GLY A 46 1.44 -8.89 9.86
N GLY A 47 2.29 -8.48 8.91
CA GLY A 47 1.86 -7.97 7.61
C GLY A 47 1.40 -6.51 7.64
N GLU A 48 1.56 -5.86 6.49
CA GLU A 48 1.13 -4.48 6.22
C GLU A 48 0.75 -4.36 4.73
N LEU A 49 -0.32 -3.62 4.46
CA LEU A 49 -0.71 -3.20 3.11
C LEU A 49 -0.92 -1.68 3.13
N ASP A 50 -0.06 -0.98 2.42
CA ASP A 50 -0.16 0.46 2.18
C ASP A 50 -0.97 0.68 0.92
N VAL A 51 -2.15 1.26 1.08
CA VAL A 51 -3.08 1.48 -0.03
C VAL A 51 -2.75 2.79 -0.73
N LEU A 52 -2.45 3.80 0.09
CA LEU A 52 -1.98 5.11 -0.32
C LEU A 52 -0.82 5.47 0.59
N GLU A 53 0.36 5.66 0.01
CA GLU A 53 1.52 6.20 0.70
C GLU A 53 2.37 7.02 -0.27
N TYR A 54 2.92 8.14 0.21
CA TYR A 54 3.87 8.97 -0.53
C TYR A 54 4.65 9.89 0.41
N ALA A 55 5.82 10.33 -0.04
CA ALA A 55 6.61 11.35 0.61
C ALA A 55 6.61 12.66 -0.21
N ASN A 56 6.59 13.81 0.45
CA ASN A 56 6.57 15.11 -0.22
C ASN A 56 5.40 15.20 -1.23
N ASP A 57 5.74 15.50 -2.50
CA ASP A 57 4.83 15.56 -3.64
C ASP A 57 5.12 14.45 -4.67
N ILE A 58 5.86 13.39 -4.29
CA ILE A 58 6.07 12.26 -5.20
C ILE A 58 4.78 11.45 -5.36
N ALA A 59 4.64 10.81 -6.52
CA ALA A 59 3.47 10.01 -6.82
C ALA A 59 3.31 8.86 -5.82
N SER A 60 2.06 8.57 -5.47
CA SER A 60 1.77 7.56 -4.47
C SER A 60 2.04 6.16 -4.97
N GLN A 61 2.44 5.30 -4.03
CA GLN A 61 2.67 3.90 -4.26
C GLN A 61 1.84 3.06 -3.28
N THR A 62 1.35 1.94 -3.78
CA THR A 62 0.85 0.81 -3.00
C THR A 62 2.01 -0.13 -2.72
N SER A 63 2.11 -0.61 -1.47
CA SER A 63 3.14 -1.55 -1.02
C SER A 63 2.59 -2.61 -0.08
N LEU A 64 3.26 -3.76 -0.04
CA LEU A 64 3.02 -4.81 0.94
C LEU A 64 4.32 -5.18 1.64
N HIS A 65 4.22 -5.34 2.95
CA HIS A 65 5.31 -5.76 3.81
C HIS A 65 4.91 -7.01 4.58
N THR A 66 5.74 -8.04 4.53
CA THR A 66 5.62 -9.28 5.32
C THR A 66 6.93 -9.58 6.03
N GLY A 67 6.87 -10.31 7.14
CA GLY A 67 8.05 -10.76 7.86
C GLY A 67 8.56 -12.10 7.35
N ALA A 68 9.64 -12.58 7.96
CA ALA A 68 10.18 -13.89 7.62
C ALA A 68 9.20 -15.05 7.89
N PRO A 69 8.40 -15.06 8.98
CA PRO A 69 7.45 -16.15 9.27
C PRO A 69 6.31 -16.28 8.25
N ASN A 70 5.98 -15.20 7.55
CA ASN A 70 4.87 -15.10 6.60
C ASN A 70 5.34 -14.54 5.25
N ALA A 71 6.61 -14.75 4.90
CA ALA A 71 7.19 -14.22 3.68
C ALA A 71 6.40 -14.69 2.46
N CYS A 72 6.05 -13.75 1.59
CA CYS A 72 5.32 -14.04 0.37
C CYS A 72 5.89 -13.30 -0.83
N ARG A 73 5.66 -13.88 -2.01
CA ARG A 73 5.92 -13.26 -3.30
C ARG A 73 4.63 -13.24 -4.09
N LEU A 74 4.25 -12.07 -4.62
CA LEU A 74 3.09 -12.02 -5.50
C LEU A 74 3.39 -12.73 -6.81
N ASP A 75 2.37 -13.38 -7.36
CA ASP A 75 2.47 -14.00 -8.67
C ASP A 75 2.47 -12.91 -9.74
N GLY A 76 3.64 -12.66 -10.33
CA GLY A 76 3.86 -11.71 -11.42
C GLY A 76 2.85 -11.87 -12.56
N ALA A 77 2.44 -13.10 -12.89
CA ALA A 77 1.48 -13.38 -13.95
C ALA A 77 0.04 -12.95 -13.58
N LYS A 78 -0.30 -12.94 -12.30
CA LYS A 78 -1.61 -12.45 -11.81
C LYS A 78 -1.67 -10.93 -11.80
N VAL A 79 -0.63 -10.26 -11.31
CA VAL A 79 -0.57 -8.79 -11.22
C VAL A 79 -0.30 -8.10 -12.57
N THR A 80 0.14 -8.85 -13.58
CA THR A 80 0.30 -8.37 -14.97
C THR A 80 -0.61 -9.09 -15.97
N ARG A 81 -1.68 -9.73 -15.49
CA ARG A 81 -2.60 -10.52 -16.31
C ARG A 81 -3.20 -9.68 -17.45
N ALA A 82 -3.20 -10.24 -18.66
CA ALA A 82 -3.83 -9.64 -19.83
C ALA A 82 -5.33 -9.36 -19.58
N GLY A 83 -5.78 -8.17 -19.95
CA GLY A 83 -7.15 -7.68 -19.70
C GLY A 83 -7.29 -6.86 -18.41
N CYS A 84 -6.26 -6.79 -17.57
CA CYS A 84 -6.19 -5.89 -16.42
C CYS A 84 -5.03 -4.87 -16.61
N PRO A 85 -5.10 -3.67 -16.00
CA PRO A 85 -3.93 -2.80 -15.92
C PRO A 85 -2.77 -3.54 -15.24
N ALA A 86 -1.60 -3.57 -15.89
CA ALA A 86 -0.42 -4.17 -15.30
C ALA A 86 0.01 -3.37 -14.06
N MET A 87 0.39 -4.09 -13.00
CA MET A 87 0.87 -3.51 -11.76
C MET A 87 2.33 -3.89 -11.51
N PRO A 88 3.30 -3.27 -12.21
CA PRO A 88 4.72 -3.56 -12.00
C PRO A 88 5.16 -3.27 -10.56
N ASP A 89 6.13 -4.05 -10.09
CA ASP A 89 6.78 -3.84 -8.80
C ASP A 89 7.78 -2.68 -8.85
N MET A 90 7.42 -1.57 -8.20
CA MET A 90 8.22 -0.34 -8.18
C MET A 90 9.43 -0.39 -7.25
N ASN A 91 9.50 -1.39 -6.36
CA ASN A 91 10.68 -1.64 -5.52
C ASN A 91 11.75 -2.48 -6.26
N GLY A 92 11.42 -3.04 -7.43
CA GLY A 92 12.36 -3.86 -8.21
C GLY A 92 12.71 -5.20 -7.54
N GLY A 93 11.94 -5.63 -6.54
CA GLY A 93 12.16 -6.85 -5.76
C GLY A 93 11.58 -8.12 -6.39
N ASN A 94 11.11 -8.05 -7.63
CA ASN A 94 10.39 -9.12 -8.32
C ASN A 94 9.21 -9.65 -7.47
N TYR A 95 8.42 -8.70 -6.95
CA TYR A 95 7.24 -8.95 -6.14
C TYR A 95 7.52 -9.66 -4.80
N GLU A 96 8.77 -9.69 -4.33
CA GLU A 96 9.11 -10.18 -3.00
C GLU A 96 8.61 -9.20 -1.93
N CYS A 97 7.62 -9.63 -1.14
CA CYS A 97 7.00 -8.78 -0.14
C CYS A 97 7.65 -8.91 1.24
N LYS A 98 8.61 -9.82 1.42
CA LYS A 98 9.41 -9.87 2.64
C LYS A 98 10.11 -8.54 2.86
N THR A 99 10.04 -8.02 4.08
CA THR A 99 10.68 -6.77 4.50
C THR A 99 11.74 -7.06 5.55
N ALA A 100 12.95 -6.60 5.28
CA ALA A 100 14.12 -6.67 6.16
C ALA A 100 15.06 -5.53 5.75
N TYR A 101 14.79 -4.33 6.26
CA TYR A 101 15.53 -3.15 5.88
C TYR A 101 17.02 -3.24 6.28
N PRO A 102 17.93 -2.70 5.45
CA PRO A 102 17.67 -2.01 4.18
C PRO A 102 17.61 -2.94 2.95
N ASP A 103 17.92 -4.23 3.11
CA ASP A 103 18.17 -5.14 1.99
C ASP A 103 16.90 -5.59 1.25
N SER A 104 15.76 -5.59 1.94
CA SER A 104 14.48 -6.06 1.41
C SER A 104 13.38 -5.08 1.79
N LEU A 105 12.81 -4.40 0.80
CA LEU A 105 11.90 -3.27 1.00
C LEU A 105 10.42 -3.67 1.05
N GLY A 106 10.09 -4.95 0.86
CA GLY A 106 8.73 -5.36 0.48
C GLY A 106 8.47 -5.14 -1.01
N CYS A 107 7.25 -5.46 -1.44
CA CYS A 107 6.85 -5.39 -2.84
C CYS A 107 5.93 -4.18 -3.06
N ALA A 108 6.01 -3.54 -4.22
CA ALA A 108 5.22 -2.36 -4.54
C ALA A 108 4.51 -2.51 -5.90
N PRO A 109 3.49 -3.39 -6.02
CA PRO A 109 2.72 -3.55 -7.25
C PRO A 109 1.84 -2.30 -7.48
N ASN A 110 2.11 -1.56 -8.56
CA ASN A 110 1.46 -0.27 -8.78
C ASN A 110 0.83 -0.12 -10.16
N LYS A 111 -0.42 0.35 -10.20
CA LYS A 111 -1.07 0.74 -11.45
C LYS A 111 -0.41 1.98 -12.05
N LEU A 112 -0.09 1.92 -13.35
CA LEU A 112 0.44 3.08 -14.09
C LEU A 112 -0.65 3.80 -14.92
N PRO A 113 -0.54 5.12 -15.13
CA PRO A 113 0.44 6.02 -14.52
C PRO A 113 0.18 6.21 -13.02
N LEU A 114 1.26 6.38 -12.24
CA LEU A 114 1.13 6.75 -10.83
C LEU A 114 0.51 8.14 -10.73
N GLN A 115 -0.31 8.35 -9.70
CA GLN A 115 -0.93 9.64 -9.44
C GLN A 115 -0.31 10.31 -8.21
N SER A 116 -0.10 11.61 -8.32
CA SER A 116 0.38 12.49 -7.26
C SER A 116 -0.76 12.96 -6.36
N PRO A 117 -0.45 13.34 -5.12
CA PRO A 117 -1.47 13.92 -4.23
C PRO A 117 -2.02 15.26 -4.75
N ALA A 118 -1.28 15.98 -5.58
CA ALA A 118 -1.76 17.19 -6.23
C ALA A 118 -2.89 16.89 -7.24
N GLU A 119 -2.77 15.80 -8.02
CA GLU A 119 -3.80 15.37 -8.97
C GLU A 119 -5.09 14.91 -8.26
N TRP A 120 -4.95 14.16 -7.16
CA TRP A 120 -6.11 13.70 -6.37
C TRP A 120 -6.87 14.83 -5.66
N ASN A 121 -6.24 15.99 -5.49
CA ASN A 121 -6.91 17.18 -4.95
C ASN A 121 -7.67 17.97 -6.03
N ILE A 122 -7.42 17.70 -7.32
CA ILE A 122 -8.21 18.24 -8.44
C ILE A 122 -9.42 17.33 -8.68
N GLU A 123 -9.21 16.01 -8.69
CA GLU A 123 -10.25 15.01 -8.89
C GLU A 123 -10.27 13.98 -7.75
N PRO A 124 -11.37 13.88 -6.97
CA PRO A 124 -11.46 12.93 -5.86
C PRO A 124 -11.18 11.49 -6.29
N VAL A 125 -10.35 10.80 -5.51
CA VAL A 125 -9.97 9.40 -5.75
C VAL A 125 -10.74 8.45 -4.83
N THR A 126 -11.06 7.25 -5.33
CA THR A 126 -11.63 6.16 -4.54
C THR A 126 -10.70 4.95 -4.62
N PHE A 127 -10.28 4.47 -3.45
CA PHE A 127 -9.55 3.21 -3.32
C PHE A 127 -10.50 2.12 -2.87
N VAL A 128 -10.39 0.95 -3.49
CA VAL A 128 -11.12 -0.25 -3.12
C VAL A 128 -10.11 -1.34 -2.86
N ILE A 129 -10.19 -1.96 -1.69
CA ILE A 129 -9.31 -3.05 -1.27
C ILE A 129 -10.18 -4.24 -0.92
N GLU A 130 -9.84 -5.38 -1.49
CA GLU A 130 -10.38 -6.67 -1.11
C GLU A 130 -9.23 -7.50 -0.53
N TRP A 131 -9.46 -8.12 0.62
CA TRP A 131 -8.52 -9.03 1.26
C TRP A 131 -9.23 -10.33 1.60
N THR A 132 -8.80 -11.41 0.96
CA THR A 132 -9.36 -12.75 1.05
C THR A 132 -8.32 -13.74 1.58
N GLU A 133 -8.62 -15.03 1.52
CA GLU A 133 -7.63 -16.06 1.81
C GLU A 133 -6.63 -16.24 0.65
N ASP A 134 -7.02 -15.90 -0.58
CA ASP A 134 -6.27 -16.20 -1.79
C ASP A 134 -5.53 -14.99 -2.40
N PHE A 135 -6.04 -13.77 -2.14
CA PHE A 135 -5.55 -12.50 -2.69
C PHE A 135 -6.04 -11.30 -1.89
#